data_AF-K0IGM7-F1
#
_entry.id   AF-K0IGM7-F1
#
_cell.length_a   1.000
_cell.length_b   1.000
_cell.length_c   1.000
_cell.angle_alpha   90.00
_cell.angle_beta   90.00
_cell.angle_gamma   90.00
#
_symmetry.space_group_name_H-M   'P 1'
#
loop_
_entity.id
_entity.type
_entity.pdbx_description
1 polymer ?
#
loop_
_entity_poly.entity_id
_entity_poly.type
_entity_poly.pdbx_seq_one_letter_code
_entity_poly.pdbx_strand_id
1 'polypeptide(L)'
;MPLTGEEIVYRYFKCIDSKDLNGILDLFDYDAVIHEPFSNIPEGLKGRSSIEPFLKVAMMANSSLQRTIKIEKPSKPDANKITALITFEKGDKVKGRFTFEFENDTAGAKKIKSLNIEFL
;
A
#
# COMPACT_ATOMS: atom_id res chain seq x y z
N MET A 1 -10.55 15.45 10.69
CA MET A 1 -9.40 14.89 11.43
C MET A 1 -8.48 14.22 10.41
N PRO A 2 -7.15 14.30 10.56
CA PRO A 2 -6.22 13.55 9.72
C PRO A 2 -6.43 12.04 9.93
N LEU A 3 -6.23 11.25 8.87
CA LEU A 3 -6.35 9.79 8.94
C LEU A 3 -5.22 9.20 9.78
N THR A 4 -5.55 8.18 10.58
CA THR A 4 -4.58 7.30 11.22
C THR A 4 -3.92 6.39 10.17
N GLY A 5 -2.77 5.78 10.53
CA GLY A 5 -2.09 4.87 9.61
C GLY A 5 -2.95 3.65 9.24
N GLU A 6 -3.71 3.09 10.20
CA GLU A 6 -4.59 1.95 9.94
C GLU A 6 -5.71 2.33 8.96
N GLU A 7 -6.32 3.51 9.12
CA GLU A 7 -7.32 4.03 8.18
C GLU A 7 -6.74 4.23 6.77
N ILE A 8 -5.49 4.68 6.65
CA ILE A 8 -4.79 4.78 5.36
C ILE A 8 -4.63 3.40 4.72
N VAL A 9 -4.24 2.37 5.48
CA VAL A 9 -4.12 0.99 4.97
C VAL A 9 -5.46 0.47 4.45
N TYR A 10 -6.54 0.61 5.21
CA TYR A 10 -7.87 0.20 4.74
C TYR A 10 -8.32 1.00 3.52
N ARG A 11 -8.07 2.31 3.49
CA ARG A 11 -8.42 3.16 2.35
C ARG A 11 -7.61 2.81 1.11
N TYR A 12 -6.33 2.47 1.25
CA TYR A 12 -5.49 1.99 0.16
C TYR A 12 -6.14 0.79 -0.54
N PHE A 13 -6.51 -0.24 0.23
CA PHE A 13 -7.14 -1.43 -0.35
C PHE A 13 -8.55 -1.17 -0.88
N LYS A 14 -9.33 -0.32 -0.22
CA LYS A 14 -10.63 0.13 -0.73
C LYS A 14 -10.49 0.78 -2.11
N CYS A 15 -9.50 1.67 -2.28
CA CYS A 15 -9.25 2.31 -3.57
C CYS A 15 -8.79 1.30 -4.64
N ILE A 16 -8.03 0.27 -4.27
CA ILE A 16 -7.71 -0.84 -5.19
C ILE A 16 -8.99 -1.53 -5.66
N ASP A 17 -9.87 -1.88 -4.73
CA ASP A 17 -11.10 -2.63 -5.03
C ASP A 17 -12.09 -1.78 -5.85
N SER A 18 -12.21 -0.49 -5.55
CA SER A 18 -13.07 0.45 -6.29
C SER A 18 -12.42 1.04 -7.55
N LYS A 19 -11.18 0.66 -7.87
CA LYS A 19 -10.37 1.21 -8.98
C LYS A 19 -10.24 2.74 -8.95
N ASP A 20 -10.16 3.31 -7.75
CA ASP A 20 -10.02 4.75 -7.53
C ASP A 20 -8.54 5.16 -7.53
N LEU A 21 -8.02 5.43 -8.73
CA LEU A 21 -6.62 5.80 -8.94
C LEU A 21 -6.24 7.13 -8.26
N ASN A 22 -7.09 8.14 -8.35
CA ASN A 22 -6.79 9.44 -7.76
C ASN A 22 -6.82 9.33 -6.23
N GLY A 23 -7.82 8.63 -5.68
CA GLY A 23 -7.94 8.43 -4.25
C GLY A 23 -6.77 7.65 -3.64
N ILE A 24 -6.19 6.67 -4.36
CA ILE A 24 -5.00 5.95 -3.88
C ILE A 24 -3.74 6.80 -4.01
N LEU A 25 -3.56 7.54 -5.11
CA LEU A 25 -2.39 8.42 -5.32
C LEU A 25 -2.35 9.54 -4.29
N ASP A 26 -3.52 10.02 -3.85
CA ASP A 26 -3.64 11.00 -2.77
C ASP A 26 -3.21 10.46 -1.40
N LEU A 27 -3.07 9.14 -1.21
CA LEU A 27 -2.52 8.56 0.01
C LEU A 27 -0.99 8.61 0.05
N PHE A 28 -0.33 8.70 -1.11
CA PHE A 28 1.13 8.73 -1.22
C PHE A 28 1.68 10.16 -1.14
N ASP A 29 2.86 10.27 -0.53
CA ASP A 29 3.69 11.46 -0.70
C ASP A 29 4.09 11.63 -2.17
N TYR A 30 4.52 12.83 -2.55
CA TYR A 30 4.88 13.15 -3.93
C TYR A 30 6.11 12.37 -4.40
N ASP A 31 7.10 12.18 -3.52
CA ASP A 31 8.35 11.47 -3.81
C ASP A 31 8.37 10.02 -3.31
N ALA A 32 7.20 9.48 -2.95
CA ALA A 32 7.06 8.16 -2.35
C ALA A 32 7.66 7.03 -3.20
N VAL A 33 7.96 5.91 -2.55
CA VAL A 33 8.62 4.75 -3.17
C VAL A 33 7.80 3.48 -2.97
N ILE A 34 7.66 2.66 -4.02
CA ILE A 34 7.12 1.30 -3.91
C ILE A 34 8.24 0.30 -4.18
N HIS A 35 8.54 -0.54 -3.20
CA HIS A 35 9.38 -1.73 -3.36
C HIS A 35 8.47 -2.92 -3.61
N GLU A 36 8.59 -3.50 -4.80
CA GLU A 36 7.76 -4.62 -5.24
C GLU A 36 8.65 -5.72 -5.85
N PRO A 37 8.21 -6.99 -5.82
CA PRO A 37 9.09 -8.13 -6.08
C PRO A 37 9.23 -8.51 -7.57
N PHE A 38 8.61 -7.78 -8.49
CA PHE A 38 8.49 -8.16 -9.90
C PHE A 38 9.46 -7.42 -10.82
N SER A 39 9.73 -6.13 -10.59
CA SER A 39 10.54 -5.32 -11.54
C SER A 39 12.04 -5.43 -11.31
N ASN A 40 12.51 -6.09 -10.26
CA ASN A 40 13.94 -6.20 -9.90
C ASN A 40 14.66 -4.83 -9.83
N ILE A 41 13.95 -3.77 -9.43
CA ILE A 41 14.50 -2.42 -9.26
C ILE A 41 14.91 -2.27 -7.79
N PRO A 42 16.22 -2.27 -7.44
CA PRO A 42 16.66 -2.28 -6.04
C PRO A 42 16.18 -1.05 -5.27
N GLU A 43 16.09 0.09 -5.96
CA GLU A 43 15.66 1.36 -5.35
C GLU A 43 14.14 1.56 -5.34
N GLY A 44 13.37 0.61 -5.88
CA GLY A 44 11.91 0.70 -6.00
C GLY A 44 11.42 1.68 -7.08
N LEU A 45 10.10 1.71 -7.26
CA LEU A 45 9.38 2.65 -8.12
C LEU A 45 9.25 3.98 -7.40
N LYS A 46 9.99 5.00 -7.86
CA LYS A 46 10.06 6.31 -7.21
C LYS A 46 9.13 7.33 -7.86
N GLY A 47 8.38 8.04 -7.02
CA GLY A 47 7.50 9.13 -7.39
C GLY A 47 6.24 8.69 -8.12
N ARG A 48 5.27 9.62 -8.17
CA ARG A 48 3.93 9.35 -8.72
C ARG A 48 3.94 8.84 -10.17
N SER A 49 4.84 9.33 -11.03
CA SER A 49 4.92 8.90 -12.43
C SER A 49 5.26 7.42 -12.60
N SER A 50 6.04 6.85 -11.68
CA SER A 50 6.44 5.43 -11.70
C SER A 50 5.44 4.55 -10.95
N ILE A 51 4.84 5.09 -9.89
CA ILE A 51 3.84 4.41 -9.05
C ILE A 51 2.50 4.25 -9.78
N GLU A 52 2.05 5.26 -10.53
CA GLU A 52 0.74 5.26 -11.18
C GLU A 52 0.52 4.06 -12.12
N PRO A 53 1.44 3.73 -13.07
CA PRO A 53 1.29 2.56 -13.93
C PRO A 53 1.20 1.25 -13.13
N PHE A 54 2.02 1.12 -12.09
CA PHE A 54 1.99 -0.05 -11.20
C PHE A 54 0.63 -0.21 -10.51
N LEU A 55 0.08 0.87 -9.96
CA LEU A 55 -1.22 0.84 -9.28
C LEU A 55 -2.36 0.52 -10.25
N LYS A 56 -2.33 1.03 -11.49
CA LYS A 56 -3.30 0.65 -12.53
C LYS A 56 -3.29 -0.86 -12.79
N VAL A 57 -2.11 -1.45 -12.95
CA VAL A 57 -1.96 -2.90 -13.15
C VAL A 57 -2.46 -3.67 -11.92
N ALA A 58 -2.08 -3.25 -10.72
CA ALA A 58 -2.53 -3.86 -9.47
C ALA A 58 -4.06 -3.84 -9.36
N MET A 59 -4.72 -2.72 -9.65
CA MET A 59 -6.18 -2.59 -9.64
C MET A 59 -6.87 -3.53 -10.62
N MET A 60 -6.32 -3.66 -11.84
CA MET A 60 -6.87 -4.57 -12.84
C MET A 60 -6.72 -6.03 -12.43
N ALA A 61 -5.53 -6.42 -11.93
CA ALA A 61 -5.25 -7.78 -11.50
C ALA A 61 -6.11 -8.20 -10.28
N ASN A 62 -6.47 -7.25 -9.41
CA ASN A 62 -7.19 -7.52 -8.17
C ASN A 62 -8.73 -7.54 -8.32
N SER A 63 -9.32 -7.19 -9.46
CA SER A 63 -10.77 -6.92 -9.58
C SER A 63 -11.70 -8.12 -9.34
N SER A 64 -11.16 -9.32 -9.14
CA SER A 64 -11.94 -10.54 -8.89
C SER A 64 -11.39 -11.36 -7.71
N LEU A 65 -10.48 -10.79 -6.93
CA LEU A 65 -9.86 -11.45 -5.78
C LEU A 65 -10.64 -11.09 -4.52
N GLN A 66 -10.97 -12.10 -3.70
CA GLN A 66 -11.38 -11.83 -2.32
C GLN A 66 -10.13 -11.50 -1.50
N ARG A 67 -10.25 -10.53 -0.59
CA ARG A 67 -9.13 -10.04 0.21
C ARG A 67 -9.46 -10.09 1.70
N THR A 68 -8.55 -10.67 2.48
CA THR A 68 -8.52 -10.50 3.93
C THR A 68 -7.32 -9.66 4.32
N ILE A 69 -7.52 -8.66 5.18
CA ILE A 69 -6.47 -7.76 5.68
C ILE A 69 -6.32 -8.03 7.18
N LYS A 70 -5.10 -8.36 7.63
CA LYS A 70 -4.75 -8.46 9.04
C LYS A 70 -3.59 -7.53 9.34
N ILE A 71 -3.85 -6.46 10.09
CA ILE A 71 -2.79 -5.56 10.58
C ILE A 71 -2.01 -6.26 11.70
N GLU A 72 -0.69 -6.33 11.56
CA GLU A 72 0.20 -6.87 12.58
C GLU A 72 0.37 -5.85 13.69
N LYS A 73 0.25 -6.31 14.95
CA LYS A 73 0.58 -5.49 16.12
C LYS A 73 2.03 -5.77 16.49
N PRO A 74 2.97 -4.86 16.22
CA PRO A 74 4.37 -5.07 16.57
C PRO A 74 4.54 -5.05 18.10
N SER A 75 5.54 -5.79 18.59
CA SER A 75 5.89 -5.80 20.02
C SER A 75 6.39 -4.43 20.51
N LYS A 76 6.92 -3.60 19.59
CA LYS A 76 7.23 -2.18 19.81
C LYS A 76 6.52 -1.38 18.73
N PRO A 77 5.46 -0.60 19.06
CA PRO A 77 4.76 0.20 18.08
C PRO A 77 5.67 1.31 17.55
N ASP A 78 5.88 1.29 16.24
CA ASP A 78 6.41 2.43 15.50
C ASP A 78 5.20 3.19 14.93
N ALA A 79 5.02 4.44 15.39
CA ALA A 79 3.89 5.27 14.99
C ALA A 79 3.84 5.57 13.48
N ASN A 80 4.97 5.38 12.78
CA ASN A 80 5.14 5.67 11.37
C ASN A 80 5.25 4.41 10.51
N LYS A 81 5.08 3.21 11.08
CA LYS A 81 5.18 1.96 10.33
C LYS A 81 4.06 1.01 10.66
N ILE A 82 3.37 0.52 9.63
CA ILE A 82 2.31 -0.49 9.77
C ILE A 82 2.56 -1.62 8.80
N THR A 83 2.54 -2.85 9.30
CA THR A 83 2.59 -4.04 8.48
C THR A 83 1.21 -4.69 8.42
N ALA A 84 0.74 -4.99 7.21
CA ALA A 84 -0.49 -5.70 6.96
C ALA A 84 -0.21 -7.01 6.22
N LEU A 85 -0.69 -8.12 6.78
CA LEU A 85 -0.74 -9.41 6.10
C LEU A 85 -2.02 -9.48 5.28
N ILE A 86 -1.85 -9.63 3.98
CA ILE A 86 -2.92 -9.67 2.99
C ILE A 86 -3.04 -11.09 2.48
N THR A 87 -4.24 -11.64 2.50
CA THR A 87 -4.54 -12.90 1.81
C THR A 87 -5.43 -12.58 0.62
N PHE A 88 -4.97 -12.97 -0.56
CA PHE A 88 -5.70 -12.90 -1.83
C PHE A 88 -6.22 -14.30 -2.17
N GLU A 89 -7.50 -14.40 -2.51
CA GLU A 89 -8.14 -15.69 -2.80
C GLU A 89 -8.94 -15.63 -4.10
N LYS A 90 -8.64 -16.58 -5.00
CA LYS A 90 -9.43 -16.90 -6.21
C LYS A 90 -9.08 -18.31 -6.66
N GLY A 91 -9.78 -19.29 -6.09
CA GLY A 91 -9.42 -20.71 -6.21
C GLY A 91 -8.22 -21.04 -5.33
N ASP A 92 -7.06 -20.46 -5.66
CA ASP A 92 -5.84 -20.54 -4.84
C ASP A 92 -5.73 -19.36 -3.87
N LYS A 93 -4.91 -19.56 -2.82
CA LYS A 93 -4.63 -18.57 -1.78
C LYS A 93 -3.18 -18.11 -1.87
N VAL A 94 -2.99 -16.82 -2.08
CA VAL A 94 -1.68 -16.16 -2.05
C VAL A 94 -1.64 -15.21 -0.86
N LYS A 95 -0.55 -15.23 -0.11
CA LYS A 95 -0.32 -14.30 0.99
C LYS A 95 0.73 -13.28 0.59
N GLY A 96 0.54 -12.04 1.02
CA GLY A 96 1.52 -10.99 0.89
C GLY A 96 1.64 -10.19 2.17
N ARG A 97 2.86 -9.75 2.49
CA ARG A 97 3.16 -8.79 3.54
C ARG A 97 3.35 -7.43 2.91
N PHE A 98 2.54 -6.46 3.34
CA PHE A 98 2.57 -5.08 2.87
C PHE A 98 2.99 -4.21 4.04
N THR A 99 4.14 -3.57 3.92
CA THR A 99 4.70 -2.72 4.97
C THR A 99 4.63 -1.27 4.52
N PHE A 100 3.83 -0.47 5.22
CA PHE A 100 3.60 0.94 4.96
C PHE A 100 4.43 1.77 5.93
N GLU A 101 5.27 2.64 5.38
CA GLU A 101 5.99 3.65 6.13
C GLU A 101 5.41 5.02 5.81
N PHE A 102 5.17 5.80 6.85
CA PHE A 102 4.45 7.05 6.77
C PHE A 102 5.30 8.24 7.17
N GLU A 103 4.98 9.39 6.60
CA GLU A 103 5.45 10.69 7.06
C GLU A 103 4.30 11.70 7.09
N ASN A 104 4.52 12.85 7.72
CA ASN A 104 3.55 13.93 7.70
C ASN A 104 3.92 14.88 6.56
N ASP A 105 2.94 15.22 5.73
CA ASP A 105 3.10 16.27 4.72
C ASP A 105 3.22 17.66 5.37
N THR A 106 3.45 18.68 4.54
CA THR A 106 3.57 20.08 5.00
C THR A 106 2.32 20.62 5.70
N ALA A 107 1.16 19.99 5.48
CA ALA A 107 -0.10 20.34 6.14
C ALA A 107 -0.36 19.50 7.42
N GLY A 108 0.57 18.61 7.79
CA GLY A 108 0.48 17.73 8.95
C GLY A 108 -0.38 16.49 8.72
N ALA A 109 -0.79 16.19 7.48
CA ALA A 109 -1.52 14.98 7.15
C ALA A 109 -0.56 13.81 6.90
N LYS A 110 -0.89 12.64 7.43
CA LYS A 110 -0.09 11.42 7.25
C LYS A 110 -0.22 10.90 5.81
N LYS A 111 0.92 10.66 5.16
CA LYS A 111 1.05 10.13 3.79
C LYS A 111 1.96 8.90 3.78
N ILE A 112 1.76 8.02 2.79
CA ILE A 112 2.62 6.87 2.54
C ILE A 112 3.89 7.38 1.88
N LYS A 113 5.01 7.28 2.60
CA LYS A 113 6.36 7.55 2.10
C LYS A 113 6.92 6.36 1.34
N SER A 114 6.74 5.17 1.91
CA SER A 114 7.23 3.93 1.31
C SER A 114 6.23 2.80 1.50
N LEU A 115 6.11 1.96 0.49
CA LEU A 115 5.36 0.72 0.53
C LEU A 115 6.27 -0.42 0.08
N ASN A 116 6.55 -1.35 0.99
CA ASN A 116 7.28 -2.58 0.69
C ASN A 116 6.30 -3.76 0.57
N ILE A 117 6.38 -4.50 -0.53
CA ILE A 117 5.48 -5.61 -0.87
C ILE A 117 6.30 -6.89 -1.01
N GLU A 118 5.96 -7.89 -0.21
CA GLU A 118 6.57 -9.23 -0.24
C GLU A 118 5.46 -10.27 -0.39
N PHE A 119 5.59 -11.22 -1.33
CA PHE A 119 4.70 -12.39 -1.38
C PHE A 119 5.33 -13.56 -0.63
N LEU A 120 4.50 -14.34 0.08
CA LEU A 120 4.90 -15.42 0.99
C LEU A 120 4.58 -16.80 0.42
#